data_AF-A0A8J5V6N9-F1
#
_entry.id   AF-A0A8J5V6N9-F1
#
_cell.length_a   1.000
_cell.length_b   1.000
_cell.length_c   1.000
_cell.angle_alpha   90.00
_cell.angle_beta   90.00
_cell.angle_gamma   90.00
#
_symmetry.space_group_name_H-M   'P 1'
#
loop_
_entity.id
_entity.type
_entity.pdbx_description
1 polymer ?
#
loop_
_entity_poly.entity_id
_entity_poly.type
_entity_poly.pdbx_seq_one_letter_code
_entity_poly.pdbx_strand_id
1 'polypeptide(L)'
;MAVETPDSAGGVHQRTPPKSCFAIRYLMAVMGSIGLAIIYGFKVNVSIAIVAMVNHTGLKGPENLTSINETVNFNVTSKSKEDGPFLWDGSMQGVILSAYFAGYLVSMLPGGRMSELVSAKWVMNGAVLLNVAASVLSPPAAYGHYWLFVFMRFLQGIGGGVSFPAMHVMISKWAPPNERSVLTSIIYAGTALGTVIATLLSGIIAASMGWEWVFYIEGLLCLIWCTAWWLMIEDSPEQQRRFISQEEKNYILKSLGQSGNTEHHNLAVPWGQVLKSIPFLAILVSHFCSNVG
;
A
#
# COMPACT_ATOMS: atom_id res chain seq x y z
N MET A 1 23.82 -45.22 54.01
CA MET A 1 25.06 -44.58 53.56
C MET A 1 24.70 -43.77 52.33
N ALA A 2 24.56 -42.46 52.51
CA ALA A 2 24.22 -41.53 51.45
C ALA A 2 25.41 -41.35 50.51
N VAL A 3 25.15 -41.26 49.21
CA VAL A 3 26.03 -40.60 48.25
C VAL A 3 25.14 -39.77 47.33
N GLU A 4 24.98 -38.50 47.71
CA GLU A 4 24.56 -37.43 46.81
C GLU A 4 25.77 -36.99 45.99
N THR A 5 25.56 -36.72 44.69
CA THR A 5 26.43 -35.84 43.90
C THR A 5 25.55 -34.86 43.10
N PRO A 6 26.02 -33.62 42.88
CA PRO A 6 25.17 -32.46 42.68
C PRO A 6 25.00 -32.03 41.21
N ASP A 7 23.99 -31.17 41.02
CA ASP A 7 23.58 -30.45 39.82
C ASP A 7 24.69 -29.95 38.89
N SER A 8 24.45 -30.02 37.57
CA SER A 8 24.62 -28.86 36.66
C SER A 8 24.35 -29.22 35.18
N ALA A 9 23.21 -28.78 34.65
CA ALA A 9 23.12 -28.30 33.27
C ALA A 9 21.87 -27.43 33.14
N GLY A 10 22.09 -26.11 33.06
CA GLY A 10 21.04 -25.10 32.99
C GLY A 10 20.06 -25.35 31.86
N GLY A 11 18.83 -25.71 32.24
CA GLY A 11 17.68 -25.62 31.36
C GLY A 11 17.43 -24.16 31.03
N VAL A 12 17.80 -23.74 29.82
CA VAL A 12 17.28 -22.52 29.22
C VAL A 12 15.76 -22.68 29.24
N HIS A 13 15.09 -21.92 30.12
CA HIS A 13 13.64 -21.82 30.13
C HIS A 13 13.18 -21.29 28.76
N GLN A 14 12.93 -22.20 27.81
CA GLN A 14 12.08 -21.92 26.66
C GLN A 14 10.70 -21.62 27.23
N ARG A 15 10.41 -20.33 27.42
CA ARG A 15 9.05 -19.86 27.65
C ARG A 15 8.23 -20.35 26.46
N THR A 16 7.46 -21.41 26.66
CA THR A 16 6.45 -21.83 25.69
C THR A 16 5.53 -20.64 25.46
N PRO A 17 5.42 -20.10 24.24
CA PRO A 17 4.53 -18.98 24.00
C PRO A 17 3.09 -19.42 24.34
N PRO A 18 2.26 -18.51 24.89
CA PRO A 18 0.87 -18.83 25.18
C PRO A 18 0.19 -19.36 23.91
N LYS A 19 -0.63 -20.40 24.04
CA LYS A 19 -1.45 -20.93 22.94
C LYS A 19 -2.33 -19.79 22.44
N SER A 20 -1.96 -19.14 21.33
CA SER A 20 -2.85 -18.16 20.71
C SER A 20 -4.03 -18.93 20.14
N CYS A 21 -5.24 -18.50 20.49
CA CYS A 21 -6.48 -19.03 19.91
C CYS A 21 -6.57 -18.75 18.40
N PHE A 22 -5.67 -17.90 17.86
CA PHE A 22 -5.66 -17.42 16.49
C PHE A 22 -4.31 -17.71 15.82
N ALA A 23 -4.36 -18.28 14.62
CA ALA A 23 -3.17 -18.60 13.82
C ALA A 23 -2.55 -17.32 13.24
N ILE A 24 -1.25 -17.11 13.42
CA ILE A 24 -0.59 -15.86 13.02
C ILE A 24 -0.65 -15.61 11.51
N ARG A 25 -0.74 -16.66 10.69
CA ARG A 25 -0.88 -16.51 9.24
C ARG A 25 -2.09 -15.64 8.85
N TYR A 26 -3.18 -15.70 9.63
CA TYR A 26 -4.34 -14.83 9.42
C TYR A 26 -4.09 -13.40 9.93
N LEU A 27 -3.29 -13.22 10.99
CA LEU A 27 -2.88 -11.89 11.44
C LEU A 27 -2.03 -11.20 10.37
N MET A 28 -1.10 -11.93 9.75
CA MET A 28 -0.33 -11.45 8.59
C MET A 28 -1.25 -11.07 7.44
N ALA A 29 -2.25 -11.90 7.12
CA ALA A 29 -3.21 -11.61 6.06
C ALA A 29 -4.07 -10.37 6.36
N VAL A 30 -4.55 -10.19 7.59
CA VAL A 30 -5.32 -9.01 8.01
C VAL A 30 -4.45 -7.76 7.99
N MET A 31 -3.22 -7.82 8.51
CA MET A 31 -2.29 -6.70 8.47
C MET A 31 -1.92 -6.33 7.03
N GLY A 32 -1.72 -7.32 6.16
CA GLY A 32 -1.52 -7.12 4.72
C GLY A 32 -2.74 -6.48 4.05
N SER A 33 -3.95 -6.88 4.44
CA SER A 33 -5.20 -6.29 3.98
C SER A 33 -5.30 -4.80 4.34
N ILE A 34 -5.02 -4.45 5.60
CA ILE A 34 -5.01 -3.06 6.06
C ILE A 34 -3.90 -2.26 5.34
N GLY A 35 -2.73 -2.85 5.12
CA GLY A 35 -1.64 -2.22 4.38
C GLY A 35 -2.04 -1.88 2.95
N LEU A 36 -2.58 -2.85 2.22
CA LEU A 36 -3.08 -2.62 0.85
C LEU A 36 -4.26 -1.64 0.82
N ALA A 37 -5.12 -1.63 1.83
CA ALA A 37 -6.20 -0.65 1.97
C ALA A 37 -5.65 0.78 2.03
N ILE A 38 -4.63 1.02 2.86
CA ILE A 38 -3.97 2.33 3.01
C ILE A 38 -3.25 2.73 1.71
N ILE A 39 -2.55 1.80 1.07
CA ILE A 39 -1.83 2.06 -0.19
C ILE A 39 -2.82 2.44 -1.32
N TYR A 40 -3.98 1.80 -1.37
CA TYR A 40 -5.05 2.17 -2.29
C TYR A 40 -5.70 3.49 -1.92
N GLY A 41 -5.72 3.85 -0.64
CA GLY A 41 -6.06 5.20 -0.20
C GLY A 41 -5.21 6.25 -0.91
N PHE A 42 -3.88 6.12 -0.87
CA PHE A 42 -2.96 7.07 -1.53
C PHE A 42 -3.12 7.13 -3.05
N LYS A 43 -3.69 6.09 -3.65
CA LYS A 43 -4.01 6.08 -5.07
C LYS A 43 -5.20 7.00 -5.36
N VAL A 44 -6.24 6.97 -4.51
CA VAL A 44 -7.53 7.64 -4.77
C VAL A 44 -7.69 8.99 -4.07
N ASN A 45 -6.95 9.24 -2.99
CA ASN A 45 -7.03 10.46 -2.19
C ASN A 45 -6.89 11.74 -3.05
N VAL A 46 -5.94 11.76 -3.99
CA VAL A 46 -5.66 12.92 -4.84
C VAL A 46 -6.77 13.15 -5.86
N SER A 47 -7.39 12.09 -6.38
CA SER A 47 -8.54 12.22 -7.29
C SER A 47 -9.71 12.95 -6.64
N ILE A 48 -9.85 12.84 -5.31
CA ILE A 48 -10.89 13.52 -4.55
C ILE A 48 -10.41 14.89 -4.07
N ALA A 49 -9.19 14.98 -3.54
CA ALA A 49 -8.62 16.22 -3.05
C ALA A 49 -8.50 17.28 -4.16
N ILE A 50 -8.28 16.87 -5.42
CA ILE A 50 -8.12 17.79 -6.55
C ILE A 50 -9.35 18.70 -6.75
N VAL A 51 -10.54 18.21 -6.40
CA VAL A 51 -11.80 18.99 -6.47
C VAL A 51 -11.79 20.17 -5.50
N ALA A 52 -11.13 20.03 -4.35
CA ALA A 52 -10.95 21.10 -3.38
C ALA A 52 -9.66 21.92 -3.64
N MET A 53 -8.71 21.39 -4.40
CA MET A 53 -7.44 22.06 -4.72
C MET A 53 -7.55 23.00 -5.92
N VAL A 54 -8.43 22.70 -6.89
CA VAL A 54 -8.52 23.43 -8.15
C VAL A 54 -9.58 24.54 -8.11
N ASN A 55 -9.21 25.70 -8.64
CA ASN A 55 -10.13 26.80 -8.86
C ASN A 55 -10.95 26.59 -10.13
N HIS A 56 -12.18 26.08 -9.98
CA HIS A 56 -13.05 25.82 -11.14
C HIS A 56 -13.62 27.10 -11.77
N THR A 57 -13.82 28.17 -10.99
CA THR A 57 -14.37 29.44 -11.49
C THR A 57 -13.33 30.23 -12.30
N GLY A 58 -12.08 30.25 -11.85
CA GLY A 58 -10.96 30.91 -12.55
C GLY A 58 -10.60 30.24 -13.88
N LEU A 59 -10.82 28.93 -14.01
CA LEU A 59 -10.57 28.18 -15.25
C LEU A 59 -11.67 28.36 -16.29
N LYS A 60 -12.89 28.69 -15.90
CA LYS A 60 -14.01 28.90 -16.84
C LYS A 60 -13.95 30.24 -17.57
N GLY A 61 -13.15 31.20 -17.09
CA GLY A 61 -13.11 32.55 -17.64
C GLY A 61 -14.50 33.23 -17.59
N PRO A 62 -14.63 34.51 -17.99
CA PRO A 62 -15.94 35.08 -18.20
C PRO A 62 -16.54 34.37 -19.42
N GLU A 63 -17.50 33.47 -19.20
CA GLU A 63 -18.41 33.08 -20.28
C GLU A 63 -18.92 34.37 -20.91
N ASN A 64 -18.80 34.46 -22.25
CA ASN A 64 -19.16 35.61 -23.06
C ASN A 64 -20.26 36.47 -22.42
N LEU A 65 -19.89 37.68 -21.97
CA LEU A 65 -20.80 38.78 -21.70
C LEU A 65 -21.41 39.26 -23.04
N THR A 66 -22.06 38.36 -23.76
CA THR A 66 -23.04 38.74 -24.78
C THR A 66 -24.34 39.01 -24.06
N SER A 67 -24.47 40.28 -23.65
CA SER A 67 -25.72 41.04 -23.52
C SER A 67 -26.86 40.39 -22.74
N ILE A 68 -26.96 40.68 -21.44
CA ILE A 68 -28.27 40.90 -20.82
C ILE A 68 -28.20 42.20 -20.03
N ASN A 69 -28.82 43.22 -20.59
CA ASN A 69 -28.88 44.58 -20.07
C ASN A 69 -30.08 44.73 -19.12
N GLU A 70 -30.27 43.82 -18.17
CA GLU A 70 -31.37 43.91 -17.20
C GLU A 70 -30.85 44.20 -15.81
N THR A 71 -31.24 45.39 -15.33
CA THR A 71 -31.09 45.85 -13.96
C THR A 71 -31.92 44.97 -13.02
N VAL A 72 -31.34 43.87 -12.56
CA VAL A 72 -31.85 43.12 -11.41
C VAL A 72 -30.79 43.17 -10.33
N ASN A 73 -31.00 44.05 -9.34
CA ASN A 73 -30.22 44.08 -8.11
C ASN A 73 -30.57 42.84 -7.27
N PHE A 74 -30.05 41.68 -7.69
CA PHE A 74 -30.08 40.49 -6.86
C PHE A 74 -28.90 40.59 -5.90
N ASN A 75 -29.17 40.99 -4.66
CA ASN A 75 -28.21 40.93 -3.57
C ASN A 75 -28.01 39.45 -3.17
N VAL A 76 -27.46 38.65 -4.09
CA VAL A 76 -27.00 37.29 -3.78
C VAL A 76 -25.76 37.49 -2.93
N THR A 77 -25.88 37.36 -1.61
CA THR A 77 -24.75 36.91 -0.80
C THR A 77 -24.46 35.47 -1.20
N SER A 78 -23.86 35.30 -2.38
CA SER A 78 -23.25 34.04 -2.75
C SER A 78 -22.12 33.87 -1.75
N LYS A 79 -22.31 33.01 -0.75
CA LYS A 79 -21.18 32.32 -0.14
C LYS A 79 -20.42 31.72 -1.31
N SER A 80 -19.39 32.40 -1.78
CA SER A 80 -18.49 31.87 -2.78
C SER A 80 -18.05 30.53 -2.20
N LYS A 81 -18.37 29.43 -2.91
CA LYS A 81 -17.67 28.17 -2.68
C LYS A 81 -16.20 28.54 -2.60
N GLU A 82 -15.55 28.15 -1.51
CA GLU A 82 -14.09 28.28 -1.41
C GLU A 82 -13.50 27.47 -2.55
N ASP A 83 -13.28 28.13 -3.68
CA ASP A 83 -12.58 27.56 -4.83
C ASP A 83 -11.12 27.35 -4.42
N GLY A 84 -10.54 26.25 -4.90
CA GLY A 84 -9.19 25.89 -4.51
C GLY A 84 -8.14 26.93 -4.93
N PRO A 85 -6.96 26.93 -4.31
CA PRO A 85 -5.93 27.94 -4.56
C PRO A 85 -5.22 27.78 -5.92
N PHE A 86 -5.37 26.64 -6.61
CA PHE A 86 -4.58 26.31 -7.79
C PHE A 86 -5.36 26.39 -9.10
N LEU A 87 -4.77 27.02 -10.12
CA LEU A 87 -5.29 27.06 -11.48
C LEU A 87 -4.69 25.91 -12.32
N TRP A 88 -5.09 24.67 -12.02
CA TRP A 88 -4.67 23.50 -12.78
C TRP A 88 -5.73 23.12 -13.81
N ASP A 89 -5.41 23.25 -15.09
CA ASP A 89 -6.28 22.84 -16.19
C ASP A 89 -6.48 21.32 -16.24
N GLY A 90 -7.43 20.84 -17.04
CA GLY A 90 -7.73 19.41 -17.15
C GLY A 90 -6.52 18.56 -17.56
N SER A 91 -5.62 19.12 -18.40
CA SER A 91 -4.39 18.44 -18.81
C SER A 91 -3.43 18.26 -17.64
N MET A 92 -3.19 19.32 -16.86
CA MET A 92 -2.35 19.28 -15.66
C MET A 92 -2.87 18.30 -14.61
N GLN A 93 -4.19 18.25 -14.41
CA GLN A 93 -4.83 17.29 -13.51
C GLN A 93 -4.60 15.85 -13.99
N GLY A 94 -4.72 15.60 -15.29
CA GLY A 94 -4.45 14.29 -15.89
C GLY A 94 -2.99 13.83 -15.70
N VAL A 95 -2.03 14.74 -15.81
CA VAL A 95 -0.61 14.46 -15.55
C VAL A 95 -0.36 14.14 -14.07
N ILE A 96 -0.96 14.90 -13.13
CA ILE A 96 -0.88 14.61 -11.69
C ILE A 96 -1.39 13.20 -11.38
N LEU A 97 -2.54 12.83 -11.96
CA LEU A 97 -3.17 11.54 -11.68
C LEU A 97 -2.39 10.38 -12.31
N SER A 98 -1.91 10.55 -13.54
CA SER A 98 -1.14 9.53 -14.27
C SER A 98 0.27 9.32 -13.72
N ALA A 99 0.88 10.32 -13.08
CA ALA A 99 2.21 10.21 -12.49
C ALA A 99 2.34 9.11 -11.44
N TYR A 100 1.27 8.84 -10.68
CA TYR A 100 1.21 7.70 -9.76
C TYR A 100 1.38 6.37 -10.51
N PHE A 101 0.65 6.18 -11.61
CA PHE A 101 0.74 4.95 -12.40
C PHE A 101 2.10 4.80 -13.07
N ALA A 102 2.73 5.89 -13.49
CA ALA A 102 4.10 5.87 -14.01
C ALA A 102 5.10 5.34 -12.96
N GLY A 103 5.05 5.86 -11.74
CA GLY A 103 5.90 5.37 -10.64
C GLY A 103 5.63 3.90 -10.29
N TYR A 104 4.35 3.52 -10.28
CA TYR A 104 3.90 2.15 -10.01
C TYR A 104 4.48 1.15 -11.02
N LEU A 105 4.43 1.47 -12.31
CA LEU A 105 4.95 0.59 -13.37
C LEU A 105 6.47 0.40 -13.25
N VAL A 106 7.20 1.49 -12.97
CA VAL A 106 8.66 1.45 -12.84
C VAL A 106 9.09 0.59 -11.65
N SER A 107 8.37 0.65 -10.53
CA SER A 107 8.77 -0.03 -9.30
C SER A 107 8.28 -1.48 -9.18
N MET A 108 7.24 -1.87 -9.92
CA MET A 108 6.62 -3.20 -9.78
C MET A 108 7.60 -4.36 -10.07
N LEU A 109 8.35 -4.30 -11.18
CA LEU A 109 9.30 -5.37 -11.54
C LEU A 109 10.54 -5.38 -10.62
N PRO A 110 11.26 -4.27 -10.41
CA PRO A 110 12.40 -4.25 -9.50
C PRO A 110 12.00 -4.55 -8.06
N GLY A 111 10.85 -4.05 -7.62
CA GLY A 111 10.30 -4.24 -6.28
C GLY A 111 9.99 -5.70 -5.96
N GLY A 112 9.46 -6.45 -6.94
CA GLY A 112 9.27 -7.89 -6.78
C GLY A 112 10.59 -8.62 -6.59
N ARG A 113 11.58 -8.34 -7.44
CA ARG A 113 12.89 -8.97 -7.32
C ARG A 113 13.62 -8.60 -6.03
N MET A 114 13.50 -7.35 -5.60
CA MET A 114 14.07 -6.88 -4.32
C MET A 114 13.39 -7.56 -3.12
N SER A 115 12.09 -7.81 -3.18
CA SER A 115 11.34 -8.51 -2.13
C SER A 115 11.77 -9.97 -1.98
N GLU A 116 12.13 -10.63 -3.09
CA GLU A 116 12.66 -12.00 -3.08
C GLU A 116 14.08 -12.07 -2.50
N LEU A 117 14.96 -11.14 -2.90
CA LEU A 117 16.39 -11.20 -2.60
C LEU A 117 16.75 -10.65 -1.22
N VAL A 118 16.10 -9.57 -0.78
CA VAL A 118 16.46 -8.87 0.45
C VAL A 118 15.55 -9.31 1.59
N SER A 119 14.26 -8.96 1.49
CA SER A 119 13.25 -9.19 2.52
C SER A 119 11.93 -8.60 2.05
N ALA A 120 10.84 -9.36 2.15
CA ALA A 120 9.52 -8.86 1.80
C ALA A 120 8.98 -7.89 2.86
N LYS A 121 9.27 -8.16 4.14
CA LYS A 121 8.88 -7.31 5.28
C LYS A 121 9.46 -5.91 5.15
N TRP A 122 10.78 -5.82 4.96
CA TRP A 122 11.49 -4.54 4.93
C TRP A 122 11.22 -3.76 3.67
N VAL A 123 11.06 -4.46 2.53
CA VAL A 123 10.66 -3.82 1.28
C VAL A 123 9.25 -3.23 1.36
N MET A 124 8.29 -3.95 1.95
CA MET A 124 6.96 -3.41 2.21
C MET A 124 7.01 -2.18 3.14
N ASN A 125 7.76 -2.29 4.24
CA ASN A 125 7.91 -1.20 5.22
C ASN A 125 8.54 0.04 4.58
N GLY A 126 9.62 -0.11 3.82
CA GLY A 126 10.27 0.98 3.10
C GLY A 126 9.38 1.64 2.04
N ALA A 127 8.59 0.86 1.31
CA ALA A 127 7.62 1.37 0.35
C ALA A 127 6.52 2.21 1.01
N VAL A 128 6.06 1.78 2.18
CA VAL A 128 5.06 2.49 2.99
C VAL A 128 5.65 3.76 3.60
N LEU A 129 6.87 3.73 4.12
CA LEU A 129 7.57 4.93 4.60
C LEU A 129 7.79 5.96 3.48
N LEU A 130 8.11 5.52 2.27
CA LEU A 130 8.19 6.40 1.10
C LEU A 130 6.84 7.09 0.83
N ASN A 131 5.73 6.35 0.91
CA ASN A 131 4.39 6.92 0.77
C ASN A 131 4.08 7.94 1.87
N VAL A 132 4.45 7.67 3.12
CA VAL A 132 4.27 8.62 4.24
C VAL A 132 5.03 9.90 3.96
N ALA A 133 6.32 9.81 3.62
CA ALA A 133 7.15 10.97 3.33
C ALA A 133 6.58 11.78 2.16
N ALA A 134 6.25 11.12 1.05
CA ALA A 134 5.68 11.77 -0.12
C ALA A 134 4.31 12.40 0.18
N SER A 135 3.47 11.77 1.01
CA SER A 135 2.18 12.31 1.42
C SER A 135 2.33 13.57 2.27
N VAL A 136 3.14 13.53 3.33
CA VAL A 136 3.35 14.68 4.22
C VAL A 136 4.01 15.85 3.48
N LEU A 137 4.87 15.57 2.49
CA LEU A 137 5.49 16.61 1.66
C LEU A 137 4.59 17.09 0.51
N SER A 138 3.46 16.44 0.23
CA SER A 138 2.58 16.81 -0.88
C SER A 138 1.95 18.21 -0.73
N PRO A 139 1.37 18.59 0.42
CA PRO A 139 0.84 19.94 0.58
C PRO A 139 1.86 21.08 0.37
N PRO A 140 3.04 21.11 1.03
CA PRO A 140 4.02 22.15 0.76
C PRO A 140 4.58 22.09 -0.67
N ALA A 141 4.65 20.90 -1.27
CA ALA A 141 5.05 20.75 -2.67
C ALA A 141 4.06 21.42 -3.64
N ALA A 142 2.76 21.32 -3.38
CA ALA A 142 1.72 21.95 -4.20
C ALA A 142 1.83 23.49 -4.19
N TYR A 143 2.11 24.09 -3.03
CA TYR A 143 2.32 25.53 -2.90
C TYR A 143 3.64 26.01 -3.53
N GLY A 144 4.67 25.16 -3.54
CA GLY A 144 5.96 25.50 -4.13
C GLY A 144 5.96 25.49 -5.65
N HIS A 145 5.62 24.36 -6.27
CA HIS A 145 5.57 24.23 -7.73
C HIS A 145 4.75 23.01 -8.17
N TYR A 146 3.99 23.16 -9.26
CA TYR A 146 3.22 22.07 -9.88
C TYR A 146 4.02 20.77 -10.07
N TRP A 147 5.18 20.84 -10.74
CA TRP A 147 6.05 19.67 -10.95
C TRP A 147 6.57 19.02 -9.66
N LEU A 148 6.69 19.76 -8.55
CA LEU A 148 7.11 19.17 -7.29
C LEU A 148 6.00 18.27 -6.73
N PHE A 149 4.73 18.69 -6.87
CA PHE A 149 3.58 17.85 -6.55
C PHE A 149 3.49 16.61 -7.44
N VAL A 150 3.71 16.76 -8.76
CA VAL A 150 3.78 15.63 -9.71
C VAL A 150 4.88 14.64 -9.30
N PHE A 151 6.04 15.13 -8.85
CA PHE A 151 7.11 14.29 -8.36
C PHE A 151 6.71 13.52 -7.08
N MET A 152 6.01 14.15 -6.13
CA MET A 152 5.49 13.44 -4.95
C MET A 152 4.49 12.33 -5.36
N ARG A 153 3.65 12.58 -6.37
CA ARG A 153 2.75 11.55 -6.93
C ARG A 153 3.52 10.39 -7.53
N PHE A 154 4.60 10.66 -8.24
CA PHE A 154 5.46 9.62 -8.79
C PHE A 154 6.10 8.78 -7.68
N LEU A 155 6.60 9.40 -6.59
CA LEU A 155 7.13 8.67 -5.43
C LEU A 155 6.07 7.81 -4.73
N GLN A 156 4.83 8.31 -4.60
CA GLN A 156 3.72 7.52 -4.08
C GLN A 156 3.40 6.32 -4.97
N GLY A 157 3.51 6.50 -6.29
CA GLY A 157 3.43 5.43 -7.28
C GLY A 157 4.47 4.35 -7.05
N ILE A 158 5.74 4.76 -6.85
CA ILE A 158 6.84 3.83 -6.56
C ILE A 158 6.51 2.99 -5.32
N GLY A 159 6.09 3.63 -4.21
CA GLY A 159 5.71 2.92 -3.00
C GLY A 159 4.57 1.92 -3.23
N GLY A 160 3.53 2.32 -3.97
CA GLY A 160 2.40 1.43 -4.29
C GLY A 160 2.76 0.24 -5.17
N GLY A 161 3.65 0.42 -6.16
CA GLY A 161 4.00 -0.64 -7.12
C GLY A 161 4.75 -1.82 -6.52
N VAL A 162 5.47 -1.60 -5.42
CA VAL A 162 6.26 -2.63 -4.74
C VAL A 162 5.43 -3.49 -3.79
N SER A 163 4.30 -2.97 -3.32
CA SER A 163 3.52 -3.57 -2.23
C SER A 163 2.89 -4.92 -2.59
N PHE A 164 2.31 -5.07 -3.78
CA PHE A 164 1.74 -6.35 -4.21
C PHE A 164 2.78 -7.45 -4.38
N PRO A 165 3.90 -7.22 -5.12
CA PRO A 165 4.97 -8.20 -5.19
C PRO A 165 5.49 -8.61 -3.81
N ALA A 166 5.72 -7.64 -2.90
CA ALA A 166 6.15 -7.93 -1.53
C ALA A 166 5.16 -8.82 -0.78
N MET A 167 3.85 -8.54 -0.89
CA MET A 167 2.82 -9.39 -0.28
C MET A 167 2.80 -10.80 -0.88
N HIS A 168 2.98 -10.97 -2.18
CA HIS A 168 3.04 -12.31 -2.77
C HIS A 168 4.24 -13.12 -2.30
N VAL A 169 5.40 -12.48 -2.13
CA VAL A 169 6.57 -13.12 -1.52
C VAL A 169 6.25 -13.50 -0.09
N MET A 170 5.60 -12.64 0.69
CA MET A 170 5.19 -12.95 2.06
C MET A 170 4.23 -14.15 2.12
N ILE A 171 3.19 -14.15 1.29
CA ILE A 171 2.23 -15.26 1.18
C ILE A 171 2.94 -16.57 0.82
N SER A 172 3.95 -16.53 -0.08
CA SER A 172 4.70 -17.73 -0.46
C SER A 172 5.45 -18.40 0.70
N LYS A 173 5.84 -17.62 1.72
CA LYS A 173 6.57 -18.09 2.91
C LYS A 173 5.65 -18.48 4.07
N TRP A 174 4.46 -17.90 4.13
CA TRP A 174 3.55 -18.02 5.27
C TRP A 174 2.31 -18.88 5.02
N ALA A 175 1.88 -19.03 3.76
CA ALA A 175 0.63 -19.68 3.44
C ALA A 175 0.83 -21.14 3.01
N PRO A 176 0.24 -22.12 3.72
CA PRO A 176 0.13 -23.48 3.23
C PRO A 176 -0.58 -23.53 1.87
N PRO A 177 -0.22 -24.45 0.95
CA PRO A 177 -0.81 -24.51 -0.39
C PRO A 177 -2.35 -24.52 -0.42
N ASN A 178 -2.98 -25.25 0.50
CA ASN A 178 -4.44 -25.40 0.56
C ASN A 178 -5.16 -24.13 1.03
N GLU A 179 -4.48 -23.23 1.74
CA GLU A 179 -5.07 -22.02 2.31
C GLU A 179 -4.63 -20.75 1.58
N ARG A 180 -3.68 -20.87 0.64
CA ARG A 180 -3.07 -19.74 -0.06
C ARG A 180 -4.09 -18.83 -0.74
N SER A 181 -5.10 -19.42 -1.38
CA SER A 181 -6.17 -18.66 -2.02
C SER A 181 -6.98 -17.84 -1.00
N VAL A 182 -7.33 -18.43 0.14
CA VAL A 182 -8.08 -17.76 1.22
C VAL A 182 -7.29 -16.59 1.78
N LEU A 183 -6.01 -16.77 2.10
CA LEU A 183 -5.16 -15.69 2.62
C LEU A 183 -5.00 -14.56 1.60
N THR A 184 -4.83 -14.90 0.31
CA THR A 184 -4.72 -13.91 -0.76
C THR A 184 -6.02 -13.10 -0.88
N SER A 185 -7.18 -13.76 -0.81
CA SER A 185 -8.48 -13.09 -0.84
C SER A 185 -8.70 -12.13 0.33
N ILE A 186 -8.30 -12.52 1.55
CA ILE A 186 -8.35 -11.63 2.72
C ILE A 186 -7.50 -10.38 2.51
N ILE A 187 -6.27 -10.57 2.01
CA ILE A 187 -5.34 -9.47 1.73
C ILE A 187 -5.92 -8.53 0.66
N TYR A 188 -6.49 -9.08 -0.41
CA TYR A 188 -7.04 -8.27 -1.50
C TYR A 188 -8.37 -7.60 -1.18
N ALA A 189 -9.18 -8.15 -0.29
CA ALA A 189 -10.42 -7.52 0.17
C ALA A 189 -10.17 -6.10 0.73
N GLY A 190 -9.00 -5.86 1.31
CA GLY A 190 -8.59 -4.55 1.80
C GLY A 190 -8.50 -3.48 0.71
N THR A 191 -8.16 -3.83 -0.53
CA THR A 191 -8.03 -2.85 -1.64
C THR A 191 -9.36 -2.16 -1.96
N ALA A 192 -10.45 -2.94 -2.07
CA ALA A 192 -11.78 -2.41 -2.36
C ALA A 192 -12.35 -1.64 -1.16
N LEU A 193 -12.28 -2.21 0.04
CA LEU A 193 -12.76 -1.56 1.27
C LEU A 193 -11.99 -0.27 1.55
N GLY A 194 -10.66 -0.31 1.44
CA GLY A 194 -9.79 0.85 1.61
C GLY A 194 -10.11 1.96 0.63
N THR A 195 -10.34 1.62 -0.63
CA THR A 195 -10.72 2.61 -1.66
C THR A 195 -12.01 3.35 -1.27
N VAL A 196 -13.04 2.63 -0.87
CA VAL A 196 -14.33 3.24 -0.46
C VAL A 196 -14.14 4.13 0.76
N ILE A 197 -13.50 3.61 1.80
CA ILE A 197 -13.26 4.35 3.06
C ILE A 197 -12.42 5.60 2.79
N ALA A 198 -11.31 5.47 2.06
CA ALA A 198 -10.41 6.58 1.77
C ALA A 198 -11.09 7.64 0.91
N THR A 199 -11.90 7.26 -0.08
CA THR A 199 -12.66 8.19 -0.92
C THR A 199 -13.64 9.02 -0.08
N LEU A 200 -14.40 8.36 0.79
CA LEU A 200 -15.37 9.02 1.67
C LEU A 200 -14.69 9.93 2.69
N LEU A 201 -13.67 9.43 3.38
CA LEU A 201 -12.91 10.20 4.37
C LEU A 201 -12.22 11.40 3.71
N SER A 202 -11.60 11.22 2.55
CA SER A 202 -10.94 12.32 1.82
C SER A 202 -11.92 13.44 1.48
N GLY A 203 -13.13 13.10 1.01
CA GLY A 203 -14.16 14.10 0.72
C GLY A 203 -14.63 14.87 1.95
N ILE A 204 -14.88 14.16 3.06
CA ILE A 204 -15.30 14.76 4.32
C ILE A 204 -14.20 15.68 4.90
N ILE A 205 -12.96 15.21 4.90
CA ILE A 205 -11.80 15.97 5.41
C ILE A 205 -11.57 17.21 4.55
N ALA A 206 -11.56 17.07 3.23
CA ALA A 206 -11.36 18.19 2.31
C ALA A 206 -12.43 19.28 2.50
N ALA A 207 -13.69 18.90 2.74
CA ALA A 207 -14.79 19.83 2.93
C ALA A 207 -14.84 20.51 4.31
N SER A 208 -14.23 19.91 5.35
CA SER A 208 -14.36 20.38 6.73
C SER A 208 -13.08 21.01 7.29
N MET A 209 -11.91 20.45 6.96
CA MET A 209 -10.61 20.86 7.51
C MET A 209 -9.69 21.46 6.45
N GLY A 210 -9.98 21.26 5.17
CA GLY A 210 -9.11 21.63 4.05
C GLY A 210 -8.47 20.42 3.39
N TRP A 211 -8.03 20.59 2.14
CA TRP A 211 -7.50 19.51 1.31
C TRP A 211 -6.13 19.01 1.80
N GLU A 212 -5.34 19.84 2.48
CA GLU A 212 -4.02 19.50 3.00
C GLU A 212 -4.10 18.37 4.04
N TRP A 213 -5.14 18.42 4.87
CA TRP A 213 -5.34 17.46 5.95
C TRP A 213 -5.63 16.04 5.45
N VAL A 214 -6.12 15.90 4.22
CA VAL A 214 -6.27 14.57 3.58
C VAL A 214 -4.93 13.84 3.56
N PHE A 215 -3.86 14.56 3.17
CA PHE A 215 -2.52 14.00 3.08
C PHE A 215 -1.88 13.74 4.45
N TYR A 216 -2.10 14.62 5.43
CA TYR A 216 -1.53 14.48 6.77
C TYR A 216 -2.18 13.36 7.58
N ILE A 217 -3.51 13.27 7.57
CA ILE A 217 -4.24 12.25 8.31
C ILE A 217 -3.93 10.87 7.74
N GLU A 218 -3.92 10.74 6.41
CA GLU A 218 -3.58 9.48 5.76
C GLU A 218 -2.11 9.07 5.99
N GLY A 219 -1.18 10.04 5.92
CA GLY A 219 0.22 9.82 6.27
C GLY A 219 0.39 9.32 7.71
N LEU A 220 -0.37 9.86 8.67
CA LEU A 220 -0.35 9.44 10.07
C LEU A 220 -0.90 8.01 10.24
N LEU A 221 -2.04 7.68 9.63
CA LEU A 221 -2.62 6.34 9.66
C LEU A 221 -1.64 5.30 9.09
N CYS A 222 -0.98 5.67 8.00
CA CYS A 222 0.04 4.87 7.36
C CYS A 222 1.26 4.66 8.26
N LEU A 223 1.73 5.69 8.96
CA LEU A 223 2.84 5.59 9.91
C LEU A 223 2.53 4.68 11.11
N ILE A 224 1.30 4.74 11.63
CA ILE A 224 0.82 3.86 12.70
C ILE A 224 0.83 2.40 12.22
N TRP A 225 0.26 2.15 11.03
CA TRP A 225 0.28 0.81 10.44
C TRP A 225 1.71 0.31 10.19
N CYS A 226 2.58 1.19 9.69
CA CYS A 226 3.99 0.88 9.41
C CYS A 226 4.73 0.42 10.66
N THR A 227 4.48 1.10 11.78
CA THR A 227 5.03 0.75 13.10
C THR A 227 4.48 -0.59 13.57
N ALA A 228 3.17 -0.82 13.43
CA ALA A 228 2.55 -2.10 13.79
C ALA A 228 3.09 -3.26 12.93
N TRP A 229 3.20 -3.08 11.62
CA TRP A 229 3.77 -4.07 10.68
C TRP A 229 5.19 -4.45 11.07
N TRP A 230 6.02 -3.45 11.37
CA TRP A 230 7.40 -3.67 11.79
C TRP A 230 7.50 -4.51 13.07
N LEU A 231 6.62 -4.25 14.05
CA LEU A 231 6.66 -4.91 15.37
C LEU A 231 6.00 -6.30 15.38
N MET A 232 5.02 -6.54 14.51
CA MET A 232 4.13 -7.71 14.59
C MET A 232 4.46 -8.83 13.60
N ILE A 233 5.01 -8.51 12.43
CA ILE A 233 5.16 -9.46 11.31
C ILE A 233 6.63 -9.66 10.96
N GLU A 234 7.11 -10.91 10.95
CA GLU A 234 8.46 -11.26 10.49
C GLU A 234 8.48 -11.82 9.05
N ASP A 235 9.65 -11.83 8.41
CA ASP A 235 9.80 -12.29 7.02
C ASP A 235 9.46 -13.76 6.79
N SER A 236 9.63 -14.59 7.81
CA SER A 236 9.42 -16.02 7.73
C SER A 236 8.87 -16.57 9.05
N PRO A 237 8.10 -17.67 8.99
CA PRO A 237 7.62 -18.36 10.19
C PRO A 237 8.76 -18.87 11.08
N GLU A 238 9.96 -19.05 10.53
CA GLU A 238 11.16 -19.48 11.26
C GLU A 238 11.73 -18.39 12.17
N GLN A 239 11.77 -17.16 11.66
CA GLN A 239 12.26 -15.98 12.37
C GLN A 239 11.24 -15.45 13.38
N GLN A 240 9.96 -15.76 13.20
CA GLN A 240 8.95 -15.34 14.14
C GLN A 240 9.07 -16.12 15.45
N ARG A 241 9.45 -15.42 16.53
CA ARG A 241 9.62 -16.03 17.87
C ARG A 241 8.58 -15.61 18.90
N ARG A 242 7.88 -14.50 18.67
CA ARG A 242 6.99 -13.87 19.67
C ARG A 242 5.58 -14.43 19.66
N PHE A 243 5.00 -14.58 18.47
CA PHE A 243 3.56 -14.77 18.32
C PHE A 243 3.17 -16.08 17.60
N ILE A 244 4.14 -16.91 17.20
CA ILE A 244 3.86 -18.19 16.54
C ILE A 244 3.84 -19.34 17.55
N SER A 245 2.84 -20.22 17.44
CA SER A 245 2.84 -21.51 18.17
C SER A 245 3.76 -22.51 17.48
N GLN A 246 4.41 -23.39 18.26
CA GLN A 246 5.25 -24.45 17.69
C GLN A 246 4.46 -25.41 16.79
N GLU A 247 3.19 -25.66 17.11
CA GLU A 247 2.27 -26.46 16.29
C GLU A 247 2.03 -25.81 14.93
N GLU A 248 1.76 -24.50 14.90
CA GLU A 248 1.54 -23.75 13.67
C GLU A 248 2.81 -23.68 12.82
N LYS A 249 3.96 -23.42 13.44
CA LYS A 249 5.25 -23.42 12.75
C LYS A 249 5.52 -24.76 12.06
N ASN A 250 5.36 -25.86 12.78
CA ASN A 250 5.57 -27.20 12.25
C ASN A 250 4.58 -27.53 11.11
N TYR A 251 3.32 -27.11 11.24
CA TYR A 251 2.32 -27.26 10.20
C TYR A 251 2.73 -26.54 8.91
N ILE A 252 3.12 -25.26 9.00
CA ILE A 252 3.53 -24.46 7.83
C ILE A 252 4.76 -25.08 7.16
N LEU A 253 5.81 -25.38 7.92
CA LEU A 253 7.05 -25.94 7.39
C LEU A 253 6.82 -27.30 6.70
N LYS A 254 6.00 -28.17 7.32
CA LYS A 254 5.64 -29.47 6.75
C LYS A 254 4.81 -29.32 5.48
N SER A 255 3.85 -28.39 5.45
CA SER A 255 2.99 -28.13 4.28
C SER A 255 3.74 -27.48 3.12
N LEU A 256 4.80 -26.72 3.39
CA LEU A 256 5.65 -26.11 2.37
C LEU A 256 6.75 -27.07 1.87
N GLY A 257 6.89 -28.25 2.46
CA GLY A 257 7.90 -29.23 2.06
C GLY A 257 9.33 -28.84 2.44
N GLN A 258 9.52 -27.91 3.38
CA GLN A 258 10.85 -27.52 3.86
C GLN A 258 11.45 -28.63 4.75
N SER A 259 12.07 -29.63 4.13
CA SER A 259 13.29 -30.22 4.71
C SER A 259 14.36 -29.14 4.69
N GLY A 260 14.91 -28.80 5.85
CA GLY A 260 15.74 -27.62 6.09
C GLY A 260 17.12 -27.63 5.43
N ASN A 261 17.20 -27.65 4.09
CA ASN A 261 18.47 -27.49 3.36
C ASN A 261 18.28 -27.23 1.85
N THR A 262 17.36 -26.37 1.43
CA THR A 262 17.46 -25.77 0.10
C THR A 262 18.16 -24.43 0.24
N GLU A 263 19.49 -24.45 0.09
CA GLU A 263 20.21 -23.24 -0.30
C GLU A 263 19.45 -22.65 -1.49
N HIS A 264 18.86 -21.47 -1.32
CA HIS A 264 18.38 -20.67 -2.43
C HIS A 264 19.59 -20.31 -3.29
N HIS A 265 19.99 -21.21 -4.18
CA HIS A 265 20.91 -20.86 -5.24
C HIS A 265 20.25 -19.69 -5.97
N ASN A 266 20.94 -18.56 -5.98
CA ASN A 266 20.59 -17.35 -6.71
C ASN A 266 20.64 -17.63 -8.22
N LEU A 267 19.81 -18.55 -8.70
CA LEU A 267 19.65 -18.84 -10.10
C LEU A 267 19.06 -17.58 -10.74
N ALA A 268 19.78 -17.06 -11.74
CA ALA A 268 19.31 -15.94 -12.52
C ALA A 268 17.97 -16.33 -13.16
N VAL A 269 16.94 -15.53 -12.90
CA VAL A 269 15.61 -15.77 -13.49
C VAL A 269 15.74 -15.69 -15.01
N PRO A 270 15.35 -16.73 -15.78
CA PRO A 270 15.47 -16.71 -17.23
C PRO A 270 14.35 -15.87 -17.86
N TRP A 271 14.43 -14.53 -17.69
CA TRP A 271 13.41 -13.57 -18.12
C TRP A 271 12.98 -13.75 -19.58
N GLY A 272 13.94 -14.01 -20.47
CA GLY A 272 13.65 -14.23 -21.89
C GLY A 272 12.79 -15.46 -22.17
N GLN A 273 12.86 -16.51 -21.34
CA GLN A 273 12.01 -17.69 -21.45
C GLN A 273 10.64 -17.45 -20.82
N VAL A 274 10.59 -16.76 -19.68
CA VAL A 274 9.34 -16.40 -19.01
C VAL A 274 8.46 -15.55 -19.93
N LEU A 275 9.02 -14.50 -20.52
CA LEU A 275 8.29 -13.58 -21.42
C LEU A 275 7.79 -14.27 -22.70
N LYS A 276 8.45 -15.35 -23.14
CA LYS A 276 8.04 -16.13 -24.32
C LYS A 276 7.10 -17.29 -24.00
N SER A 277 6.81 -17.55 -22.72
CA SER A 277 5.99 -18.69 -22.33
C SER A 277 4.51 -18.42 -22.58
N ILE A 278 3.80 -19.41 -23.15
CA ILE A 278 2.36 -19.33 -23.44
C ILE A 278 1.54 -19.04 -22.17
N PRO A 279 1.80 -19.70 -21.01
CA PRO A 279 1.03 -19.41 -19.79
C PRO A 279 1.19 -17.96 -19.32
N PHE A 280 2.40 -17.41 -19.39
CA PHE A 280 2.64 -16.00 -19.05
C PHE A 280 1.88 -15.06 -19.99
N LEU A 281 1.96 -15.29 -21.30
CA LEU A 281 1.26 -14.49 -22.30
C LEU A 281 -0.27 -14.57 -22.12
N ALA A 282 -0.81 -15.75 -21.81
CA ALA A 282 -2.24 -15.92 -21.55
C ALA A 282 -2.69 -15.12 -20.31
N ILE A 283 -1.91 -15.18 -19.22
CA ILE A 283 -2.18 -14.40 -18.00
C ILE A 283 -2.09 -12.89 -18.30
N LEU A 284 -1.06 -12.46 -19.05
CA LEU A 284 -0.88 -11.06 -19.43
C LEU A 284 -2.06 -10.52 -20.23
N VAL A 285 -2.49 -11.25 -21.27
CA VAL A 285 -3.65 -10.87 -22.10
C VAL A 285 -4.92 -10.86 -21.26
N SER A 286 -5.13 -11.86 -20.41
CA SER A 286 -6.30 -11.92 -19.53
C SER A 286 -6.38 -10.72 -18.57
N HIS A 287 -5.26 -10.34 -17.94
CA HIS A 287 -5.22 -9.18 -17.05
C HIS A 287 -5.35 -7.86 -17.81
N PHE A 288 -4.79 -7.76 -19.02
CA PHE A 288 -4.97 -6.58 -19.86
C PHE A 288 -6.46 -6.41 -20.23
N CYS A 289 -7.11 -7.46 -20.72
CA CYS A 289 -8.54 -7.44 -21.03
C CYS A 289 -9.40 -7.10 -19.81
N SER A 290 -9.08 -7.65 -18.63
CA SER A 290 -9.82 -7.37 -17.40
C SER A 290 -9.70 -5.92 -16.90
N ASN A 291 -8.64 -5.19 -17.28
CA ASN A 291 -8.44 -3.80 -16.86
C ASN A 291 -8.94 -2.78 -17.90
N VAL A 292 -9.11 -3.21 -19.16
CA VAL A 292 -9.50 -2.34 -20.29
C VAL A 292 -10.98 -2.51 -20.65
N GLY A 293 -11.57 -3.68 -20.40
CA GLY A 293 -13.00 -3.96 -20.61
C GLY A 293 -13.85 -3.59 -19.40
#